data_AF-A0A367IZE2-F1
#
_entry.id   AF-A0A367IZE2-F1
#
_cell.length_a   1.000
_cell.length_b   1.000
_cell.length_c   1.000
_cell.angle_alpha   90.00
_cell.angle_beta   90.00
_cell.angle_gamma   90.00
#
_symmetry.space_group_name_H-M   'P 1'
#
loop_
_entity.id
_entity.type
_entity.pdbx_description
1 polymer ?
#
loop_
_entity_poly.entity_id
_entity_poly.type
_entity_poly.pdbx_seq_one_letter_code
_entity_poly.pdbx_strand_id
1 'polypeptide(L)'
;MPSLFQVTTLTIPLLSYALYQYANSGPYLSTTCALFRYGCPTDIPVHGFYDKAYQEAYDLFLENFKQGLDIGAGLSVYVDGVSVINVQAGWQDIENKIEYTNKTLQMVFSCTKTLSAILIAQLVEQNLLSYDEKISTYWPEFAQGKKENVTVMDLMRHTAGVGALDYPISLANVTDPVTFANILASQPHNFDGVPTHAYHAITQGWYQNEIVRRVTGGKTLDDLARTLKDKYGSEWYLKPDVTEGVDTSRIAPFYEQPILHQLAPFLRIYLNPFADKTFIRNIFDKDSLFTRSLVHANIDQQRGVMNNRDPIRRAIEGPSYSGHTNAESVNKTLILPVTLIYARR
;
A
#
# COMPACT_ATOMS: atom_id res chain seq x y z
N MET A 1 -31.09 -15.60 -44.50
CA MET A 1 -30.91 -15.28 -43.07
C MET A 1 -30.52 -16.57 -42.36
N PRO A 2 -29.41 -16.62 -41.60
CA PRO A 2 -29.07 -17.81 -40.83
C PRO A 2 -30.21 -18.12 -39.86
N SER A 3 -30.55 -19.39 -39.67
CA SER A 3 -31.60 -19.77 -38.73
C SER A 3 -31.18 -19.40 -37.30
N LEU A 4 -32.14 -19.10 -36.43
CA LEU A 4 -31.89 -18.82 -35.00
C LEU A 4 -31.02 -19.93 -34.36
N PHE A 5 -31.11 -21.15 -34.88
CA PHE A 5 -30.35 -22.34 -34.49
C PHE A 5 -28.86 -22.31 -34.90
N GLN A 6 -28.54 -21.75 -36.08
CA GLN A 6 -27.15 -21.56 -36.53
C GLN A 6 -26.46 -20.41 -35.80
N VAL A 7 -27.23 -19.37 -35.43
CA VAL A 7 -26.72 -18.27 -34.62
C VAL A 7 -26.34 -18.79 -33.23
N THR A 8 -27.18 -19.58 -32.56
CA THR A 8 -26.90 -20.06 -31.19
C THR A 8 -25.78 -21.10 -31.08
N THR A 9 -25.61 -21.98 -32.07
CA THR A 9 -24.62 -23.09 -32.01
C THR A 9 -23.17 -22.68 -32.20
N LEU A 10 -22.89 -21.57 -32.91
CA LEU A 10 -21.53 -21.09 -33.15
C LEU A 10 -21.20 -19.81 -32.37
N THR A 11 -22.15 -18.88 -32.23
CA THR A 11 -21.86 -17.59 -31.59
C THR A 11 -21.65 -17.72 -30.08
N ILE A 12 -22.45 -18.56 -29.41
CA ILE A 12 -22.35 -18.72 -27.95
C ILE A 12 -21.00 -19.35 -27.57
N PRO A 13 -20.54 -20.47 -28.16
CA PRO A 13 -19.23 -21.02 -27.84
C PRO A 13 -18.07 -20.08 -28.16
N LEU A 14 -18.12 -19.35 -29.28
CA LEU A 14 -17.08 -18.38 -29.65
C LEU A 14 -17.02 -17.20 -28.69
N LEU A 15 -18.18 -16.63 -28.32
CA LEU A 15 -18.26 -15.54 -27.34
C LEU A 15 -17.83 -16.02 -25.96
N SER A 16 -18.24 -17.22 -25.53
CA SER A 16 -17.81 -17.81 -24.26
C SER A 16 -16.31 -18.06 -24.23
N TYR A 17 -15.72 -18.57 -25.32
CA TYR A 17 -14.29 -18.78 -25.44
C TYR A 17 -13.52 -17.46 -25.44
N ALA A 18 -13.99 -16.45 -26.19
CA ALA A 18 -13.37 -15.12 -26.20
C ALA A 18 -13.43 -14.45 -24.82
N LEU A 19 -14.59 -14.53 -24.14
CA LEU A 19 -14.74 -14.00 -22.79
C LEU A 19 -13.84 -14.74 -21.78
N TYR A 20 -13.75 -16.08 -21.90
CA TYR A 20 -12.85 -16.89 -21.09
C TYR A 20 -11.39 -16.51 -21.32
N GLN A 21 -10.95 -16.39 -22.58
CA GLN A 21 -9.58 -16.01 -22.90
C GLN A 21 -9.24 -14.61 -22.40
N TYR A 22 -10.11 -13.63 -22.64
CA TYR A 22 -9.93 -12.27 -22.15
C TYR A 22 -9.86 -12.25 -20.61
N ALA A 23 -10.82 -12.86 -19.92
CA ALA A 23 -10.87 -12.87 -18.45
C ALA A 23 -9.71 -13.63 -17.77
N ASN A 24 -8.98 -14.48 -18.50
CA ASN A 24 -7.79 -15.18 -18.01
C ASN A 24 -6.47 -14.64 -18.59
N SER A 25 -6.53 -13.63 -19.45
CA SER A 25 -5.34 -12.92 -19.92
C SER A 25 -4.89 -11.87 -18.90
N GLY A 26 -3.68 -11.31 -19.05
CA GLY A 26 -3.27 -10.22 -18.19
C GLY A 26 -4.13 -8.97 -18.41
N PRO A 27 -4.50 -8.27 -17.33
CA PRO A 27 -5.46 -7.16 -17.38
C PRO A 27 -4.98 -5.96 -18.20
N TYR A 28 -3.67 -5.85 -18.44
CA TYR A 28 -3.07 -4.73 -19.17
C TYR A 28 -2.68 -5.07 -20.61
N LEU A 29 -3.05 -6.28 -21.09
CA LEU A 29 -2.91 -6.60 -22.51
C LEU A 29 -3.97 -5.86 -23.34
N SER A 30 -3.60 -5.43 -24.54
CA SER A 30 -4.57 -4.98 -25.54
C SER A 30 -5.56 -6.11 -25.86
N THR A 31 -6.82 -5.77 -26.18
CA THR A 31 -7.84 -6.76 -26.53
C THR A 31 -7.40 -7.68 -27.67
N THR A 32 -6.64 -7.16 -28.64
CA THR A 32 -6.08 -7.95 -29.75
C THR A 32 -5.02 -8.94 -29.29
N CYS A 33 -4.16 -8.54 -28.34
CA CYS A 33 -3.18 -9.46 -27.75
C CYS A 33 -3.87 -10.51 -26.87
N ALA A 34 -4.80 -10.09 -26.03
CA ALA A 34 -5.56 -10.97 -25.13
C ALA A 34 -6.31 -12.07 -25.89
N LEU A 35 -6.99 -11.72 -26.99
CA LEU A 35 -7.84 -12.65 -27.74
C LEU A 35 -7.08 -13.42 -28.83
N PHE A 36 -6.15 -12.78 -29.53
CA PHE A 36 -5.56 -13.31 -30.76
C PHE A 36 -4.04 -13.38 -30.73
N ARG A 37 -3.39 -13.05 -29.59
CA ARG A 37 -1.93 -12.95 -29.45
C ARG A 37 -1.29 -12.02 -30.49
N TYR A 38 -2.05 -11.06 -31.00
CA TYR A 38 -1.60 -10.09 -31.98
C TYR A 38 -1.26 -8.75 -31.33
N GLY A 39 -0.06 -8.23 -31.60
CA GLY A 39 0.41 -6.95 -31.04
C GLY A 39 0.64 -7.01 -29.52
N CYS A 40 1.09 -8.17 -29.01
CA CYS A 40 1.48 -8.31 -27.62
C CYS A 40 2.76 -7.51 -27.31
N PRO A 41 2.98 -7.11 -26.05
CA PRO A 41 4.19 -6.39 -25.66
C PRO A 41 5.44 -7.21 -25.98
N THR A 42 6.25 -6.73 -26.93
CA THR A 42 7.54 -7.34 -27.30
C THR A 42 8.72 -6.46 -26.92
N ASP A 43 8.50 -5.15 -26.80
CA ASP A 43 9.51 -4.16 -26.45
C ASP A 43 9.20 -3.63 -25.06
N ILE A 44 9.79 -4.28 -24.06
CA ILE A 44 9.69 -3.89 -22.64
C ILE A 44 11.01 -3.17 -22.33
N PRO A 45 11.00 -1.84 -22.08
CA PRO A 45 12.20 -1.14 -21.64
C PRO A 45 12.72 -1.77 -20.35
N VAL A 46 14.02 -2.02 -20.27
CA VAL A 46 14.66 -2.61 -19.07
C VAL A 46 15.90 -1.80 -18.70
N HIS A 47 16.01 -1.48 -17.42
CA HIS A 47 17.12 -0.77 -16.80
C HIS A 47 17.70 -1.57 -15.64
N GLY A 48 18.94 -1.25 -15.26
CA GLY A 48 19.59 -1.81 -14.08
C GLY A 48 20.43 -3.06 -14.37
N PHE A 49 20.56 -3.94 -13.38
CA PHE A 49 21.40 -5.13 -13.46
C PHE A 49 20.84 -6.32 -12.69
N TYR A 50 21.28 -7.52 -13.05
CA TYR A 50 21.10 -8.74 -12.26
C TYR A 50 22.35 -9.62 -12.37
N ASP A 51 22.64 -10.38 -11.33
CA ASP A 51 23.63 -11.45 -11.36
C ASP A 51 23.03 -12.68 -12.07
N LYS A 52 23.79 -13.26 -13.02
CA LYS A 52 23.39 -14.43 -13.80
C LYS A 52 23.01 -15.64 -12.94
N ALA A 53 23.56 -15.75 -11.73
CA ALA A 53 23.16 -16.80 -10.79
C ALA A 53 21.66 -16.73 -10.42
N TYR A 54 21.03 -15.56 -10.56
CA TYR A 54 19.61 -15.32 -10.26
C TYR A 54 18.79 -15.03 -11.52
N GLN A 55 19.26 -15.50 -12.69
CA GLN A 55 18.57 -15.29 -13.97
C GLN A 55 17.11 -15.75 -13.94
N GLU A 56 16.80 -16.86 -13.28
CA GLU A 56 15.42 -17.36 -13.20
C GLU A 56 14.45 -16.34 -12.56
N ALA A 57 14.88 -15.63 -11.51
CA ALA A 57 14.08 -14.60 -10.88
C ALA A 57 13.88 -13.38 -11.80
N TYR A 58 14.92 -13.01 -12.55
CA TYR A 58 14.83 -11.95 -13.57
C TYR A 58 13.88 -12.34 -14.73
N ASP A 59 13.98 -13.57 -15.21
CA ASP A 59 13.14 -14.08 -16.31
C ASP A 59 11.66 -14.12 -15.88
N LEU A 60 11.37 -14.58 -14.64
CA LEU A 60 10.03 -14.54 -14.05
C LEU A 60 9.50 -13.11 -13.89
N PHE A 61 10.36 -12.16 -13.47
CA PHE A 61 9.99 -10.75 -13.38
C PHE A 61 9.60 -10.18 -14.74
N LEU A 62 10.37 -10.45 -15.81
CA LEU A 62 10.02 -10.01 -17.15
C LEU A 62 8.79 -10.72 -17.73
N GLU A 63 8.55 -11.95 -17.32
CA GLU A 63 7.39 -12.72 -17.77
C GLU A 63 6.07 -12.05 -17.36
N ASN A 64 6.00 -11.39 -16.20
CA ASN A 64 4.81 -10.63 -15.81
C ASN A 64 4.41 -9.57 -16.85
N PHE A 65 5.39 -8.86 -17.42
CA PHE A 65 5.13 -7.84 -18.45
C PHE A 65 4.66 -8.46 -19.75
N LYS A 66 5.27 -9.58 -20.18
CA LYS A 66 4.84 -10.33 -21.38
C LYS A 66 3.42 -10.87 -21.24
N GLN A 67 3.05 -11.26 -20.03
CA GLN A 67 1.70 -11.71 -19.70
C GLN A 67 0.72 -10.56 -19.50
N GLY A 68 1.19 -9.30 -19.43
CA GLY A 68 0.39 -8.10 -19.19
C GLY A 68 -0.16 -7.99 -17.77
N LEU A 69 0.57 -8.54 -16.81
CA LEU A 69 0.31 -8.41 -15.38
C LEU A 69 0.90 -7.10 -14.82
N ASP A 70 2.01 -6.63 -15.38
CA ASP A 70 2.70 -5.40 -14.99
C ASP A 70 2.80 -4.40 -16.15
N ILE A 71 2.63 -3.11 -15.85
CA ILE A 71 2.88 -1.99 -16.79
C ILE A 71 4.29 -1.43 -16.59
N GLY A 72 4.66 -1.17 -15.33
CA GLY A 72 5.95 -0.67 -14.90
C GLY A 72 6.22 -1.19 -13.49
N ALA A 73 7.41 -1.75 -13.26
CA ALA A 73 7.78 -2.27 -11.95
C ALA A 73 9.30 -2.22 -11.73
N GLY A 74 9.69 -2.31 -10.46
CA GLY A 74 11.09 -2.49 -10.07
C GLY A 74 11.24 -3.71 -9.16
N LEU A 75 12.33 -4.45 -9.35
CA LEU A 75 12.74 -5.57 -8.51
C LEU A 75 14.12 -5.28 -7.93
N SER A 76 14.23 -5.33 -6.59
CA SER A 76 15.49 -5.24 -5.88
C SER A 76 15.64 -6.41 -4.92
N VAL A 77 16.74 -7.15 -5.03
CA VAL A 77 17.04 -8.34 -4.23
C VAL A 77 18.46 -8.24 -3.69
N TYR A 78 18.60 -8.49 -2.39
CA TYR A 78 19.88 -8.58 -1.70
C TYR A 78 20.04 -10.00 -1.13
N VAL A 79 21.24 -10.55 -1.25
CA VAL A 79 21.63 -11.83 -0.62
C VAL A 79 22.90 -11.56 0.18
N ASP A 80 22.86 -11.86 1.48
CA ASP A 80 23.96 -11.61 2.42
C ASP A 80 24.51 -10.18 2.36
N GLY A 81 23.61 -9.20 2.23
CA GLY A 81 23.95 -7.77 2.15
C GLY A 81 24.47 -7.30 0.78
N VAL A 82 24.57 -8.19 -0.21
CA VAL A 82 25.00 -7.87 -1.57
C VAL A 82 23.78 -7.71 -2.48
N SER A 83 23.68 -6.60 -3.20
CA SER A 83 22.65 -6.39 -4.24
C SER A 83 22.92 -7.32 -5.42
N VAL A 84 22.06 -8.32 -5.61
CA VAL A 84 22.17 -9.32 -6.69
C VAL A 84 21.19 -9.05 -7.83
N ILE A 85 20.10 -8.32 -7.57
CA ILE A 85 19.17 -7.83 -8.60
C ILE A 85 18.81 -6.38 -8.23
N ASN A 86 18.92 -5.48 -9.19
CA ASN A 86 18.32 -4.15 -9.15
C ASN A 86 17.88 -3.81 -10.57
N VAL A 87 16.64 -4.16 -10.91
CA VAL A 87 16.09 -4.03 -12.26
C VAL A 87 14.83 -3.20 -12.22
N GLN A 88 14.63 -2.39 -13.25
CA GLN A 88 13.39 -1.68 -13.52
C GLN A 88 12.94 -2.01 -14.94
N ALA A 89 11.65 -2.23 -15.13
CA ALA A 89 11.12 -2.56 -16.44
C ALA A 89 9.76 -1.92 -16.70
N GLY A 90 9.47 -1.71 -17.98
CA GLY A 90 8.19 -1.18 -18.45
C GLY A 90 8.11 0.34 -18.38
N TRP A 91 6.92 0.85 -18.06
CA TRP A 91 6.57 2.25 -18.19
C TRP A 91 6.15 2.87 -16.87
N GLN A 92 6.75 4.00 -16.51
CA GLN A 92 6.21 4.88 -15.49
C GLN A 92 4.87 5.45 -15.99
N ASP A 93 4.86 5.95 -17.22
CA ASP A 93 3.66 6.42 -17.89
C ASP A 93 3.60 5.82 -19.31
N ILE A 94 2.72 4.86 -19.52
CA ILE A 94 2.57 4.18 -20.80
C ILE A 94 1.94 5.08 -21.89
N GLU A 95 1.10 6.05 -21.51
CA GLU A 95 0.43 6.95 -22.45
C GLU A 95 1.42 7.94 -23.05
N ASN A 96 2.32 8.45 -22.20
CA ASN A 96 3.38 9.39 -22.59
C ASN A 96 4.72 8.72 -22.93
N LYS A 97 4.78 7.37 -22.90
CA LYS A 97 5.98 6.57 -23.14
C LYS A 97 7.16 6.98 -22.25
N ILE A 98 6.89 7.25 -20.98
CA ILE A 98 7.92 7.52 -19.98
C ILE A 98 8.30 6.18 -19.35
N GLU A 99 9.56 5.78 -19.53
CA GLU A 99 10.07 4.50 -19.05
C GLU A 99 10.11 4.43 -17.52
N TYR A 100 9.87 3.25 -16.97
CA TYR A 100 10.02 3.01 -15.53
C TYR A 100 11.50 2.83 -15.20
N THR A 101 12.06 3.72 -14.37
CA THR A 101 13.50 3.73 -14.06
C THR A 101 13.74 3.69 -12.55
N ASN A 102 15.00 3.61 -12.12
CA ASN A 102 15.36 3.71 -10.69
C ASN A 102 14.97 5.06 -10.06
N LYS A 103 14.67 6.08 -10.86
CA LYS A 103 14.18 7.39 -10.37
C LYS A 103 12.67 7.42 -10.18
N THR A 104 11.92 6.49 -10.75
CA THR A 104 10.46 6.44 -10.64
C THR A 104 10.05 6.19 -9.19
N LEU A 105 9.13 7.02 -8.69
CA LEU A 105 8.51 6.89 -7.38
C LEU A 105 7.15 6.21 -7.52
N GLN A 106 6.90 5.18 -6.73
CA GLN A 106 5.65 4.44 -6.69
C GLN A 106 5.00 4.64 -5.32
N MET A 107 3.69 4.89 -5.29
CA MET A 107 2.93 4.77 -4.05
C MET A 107 2.85 3.29 -3.66
N VAL A 108 3.40 2.92 -2.50
CA VAL A 108 3.54 1.51 -2.07
C VAL A 108 2.54 1.08 -0.99
N PHE A 109 1.50 1.90 -0.73
CA PHE A 109 0.40 1.56 0.18
C PHE A 109 0.89 1.02 1.53
N SER A 110 0.37 -0.13 1.98
CA SER A 110 0.69 -0.71 3.29
C SER A 110 2.14 -1.10 3.47
N CYS A 111 2.95 -1.21 2.40
CA CYS A 111 4.40 -1.39 2.54
C CYS A 111 5.05 -0.21 3.28
N THR A 112 4.39 0.96 3.33
CA THR A 112 4.81 2.10 4.16
C THR A 112 4.87 1.74 5.65
N LYS A 113 4.06 0.79 6.13
CA LYS A 113 4.10 0.34 7.53
C LYS A 113 5.45 -0.27 7.90
N THR A 114 6.15 -0.87 6.93
CA THR A 114 7.49 -1.40 7.14
C THR A 114 8.49 -0.30 7.45
N LEU A 115 8.44 0.81 6.70
CA LEU A 115 9.20 2.01 7.01
C LEU A 115 8.83 2.55 8.40
N SER A 116 7.54 2.76 8.67
CA SER A 116 7.07 3.29 9.95
C SER A 116 7.49 2.42 11.13
N ALA A 117 7.46 1.08 10.99
CA ALA A 117 7.91 0.15 12.01
C ALA A 117 9.42 0.28 12.30
N ILE A 118 10.24 0.44 11.26
CA ILE A 118 11.70 0.63 11.39
C ILE A 118 12.00 1.97 12.07
N LEU A 119 11.30 3.04 11.70
CA LEU A 119 11.46 4.36 12.33
C LEU A 119 11.04 4.33 13.81
N ILE A 120 9.95 3.64 14.14
CA ILE A 120 9.54 3.40 15.53
C ILE A 120 10.60 2.60 16.29
N ALA A 121 11.16 1.55 15.69
CA ALA A 121 12.24 0.77 16.30
C ALA A 121 13.50 1.62 16.58
N GLN A 122 13.86 2.52 15.67
CA GLN A 122 14.96 3.47 15.89
C GLN A 122 14.71 4.42 17.06
N LEU A 123 13.46 4.89 17.25
CA LEU A 123 13.09 5.72 18.41
C LEU A 123 13.14 4.91 19.71
N VAL A 124 12.80 3.62 19.67
CA VAL A 124 12.96 2.71 20.81
C VAL A 124 14.43 2.51 21.14
N GLU A 125 15.28 2.29 20.15
CA GLU A 125 16.74 2.18 20.34
C GLU A 125 17.36 3.46 20.93
N GLN A 126 16.79 4.62 20.61
CA GLN A 126 17.17 5.92 21.17
C GLN A 126 16.60 6.19 22.58
N ASN A 127 15.86 5.24 23.17
CA ASN A 127 15.15 5.39 24.44
C ASN A 127 14.11 6.53 24.47
N LEU A 128 13.63 6.98 23.30
CA LEU A 128 12.55 7.97 23.20
C LEU A 128 11.16 7.33 23.33
N LEU A 129 11.08 6.02 23.07
CA LEU A 129 9.86 5.23 23.06
C LEU A 129 10.15 3.84 23.65
N SER A 130 9.14 3.17 24.20
CA SER A 130 9.25 1.78 24.63
C SER A 130 8.03 1.00 24.17
N TYR A 131 8.24 -0.22 23.69
CA TYR A 131 7.14 -1.07 23.24
C TYR A 131 6.21 -1.48 24.39
N ASP A 132 6.76 -1.69 25.59
CA ASP A 132 6.01 -2.12 26.77
C ASP A 132 5.28 -0.96 27.47
N GLU A 133 5.59 0.28 27.08
CA GLU A 133 5.01 1.47 27.69
C GLU A 133 3.62 1.76 27.12
N LYS A 134 2.75 2.30 27.97
CA LYS A 134 1.41 2.73 27.56
C LYS A 134 1.51 3.91 26.60
N ILE A 135 0.67 3.94 25.56
CA ILE A 135 0.61 5.09 24.66
C ILE A 135 0.26 6.36 25.44
N SER A 136 -0.58 6.24 26.47
CA SER A 136 -0.99 7.35 27.34
C SER A 136 0.17 8.01 28.11
N THR A 137 1.32 7.34 28.25
CA THR A 137 2.52 7.93 28.86
C THR A 137 3.10 9.04 27.98
N TYR A 138 3.02 8.87 26.65
CA TYR A 138 3.50 9.86 25.66
C TYR A 138 2.40 10.81 25.21
N TRP A 139 1.15 10.34 25.26
CA TRP A 139 -0.03 11.03 24.77
C TRP A 139 -1.20 10.86 25.75
N PRO A 140 -1.26 11.64 26.83
CA PRO A 140 -2.23 11.45 27.92
C PRO A 140 -3.69 11.40 27.46
N GLU A 141 -4.05 12.22 26.48
CA GLU A 141 -5.40 12.29 25.94
C GLU A 141 -5.84 10.97 25.28
N PHE A 142 -4.90 10.13 24.83
CA PHE A 142 -5.21 8.82 24.25
C PHE A 142 -5.91 7.88 25.23
N ALA A 143 -5.75 8.05 26.55
CA ALA A 143 -6.33 7.15 27.56
C ALA A 143 -7.88 7.10 27.56
N GLN A 144 -8.54 8.04 26.88
CA GLN A 144 -9.99 8.10 26.77
C GLN A 144 -10.58 6.85 26.09
N GLY A 145 -11.84 6.54 26.38
CA GLY A 145 -12.57 5.51 25.62
C GLY A 145 -12.02 4.09 25.77
N LYS A 146 -11.62 3.69 26.98
CA LYS A 146 -11.10 2.34 27.33
C LYS A 146 -9.75 2.01 26.68
N LYS A 147 -8.87 3.01 26.54
CA LYS A 147 -7.54 2.88 25.92
C LYS A 147 -6.37 3.09 26.90
N GLU A 148 -6.64 3.28 28.19
CA GLU A 148 -5.69 3.60 29.25
C GLU A 148 -4.62 2.53 29.54
N ASN A 149 -4.80 1.32 29.01
CA ASN A 149 -3.87 0.19 29.16
C ASN A 149 -3.23 -0.23 27.85
N VAL A 150 -3.55 0.42 26.74
CA VAL A 150 -3.00 0.06 25.42
C VAL A 150 -1.53 0.50 25.33
N THR A 151 -0.67 -0.46 24.98
CA THR A 151 0.77 -0.25 24.83
C THR A 151 1.16 0.13 23.41
N VAL A 152 2.40 0.61 23.24
CA VAL A 152 2.97 0.81 21.90
C VAL A 152 3.06 -0.53 21.15
N MET A 153 3.38 -1.64 21.83
CA MET A 153 3.39 -2.98 21.23
C MET A 153 2.02 -3.38 20.69
N ASP A 154 0.93 -3.04 21.41
CA ASP A 154 -0.43 -3.33 20.95
C ASP A 154 -0.75 -2.62 19.63
N LEU A 155 -0.29 -1.38 19.49
CA LEU A 155 -0.45 -0.63 18.24
C LEU A 155 0.35 -1.27 17.11
N MET A 156 1.59 -1.68 17.38
CA MET A 156 2.45 -2.33 16.38
C MET A 156 1.92 -3.69 15.92
N ARG A 157 1.25 -4.44 16.79
CA ARG A 157 0.69 -5.78 16.51
C ARG A 157 -0.79 -5.76 16.14
N HIS A 158 -1.36 -4.59 15.87
CA HIS A 158 -2.77 -4.46 15.51
C HIS A 158 -3.77 -4.95 16.58
N THR A 159 -3.40 -4.91 17.87
CA THR A 159 -4.26 -5.27 19.02
C THR A 159 -4.75 -4.08 19.82
N ALA A 160 -4.36 -2.85 19.47
CA ALA A 160 -4.73 -1.60 20.16
C ALA A 160 -6.20 -1.18 20.06
N GLY A 161 -7.01 -1.89 19.26
CA GLY A 161 -8.43 -1.60 19.06
C GLY A 161 -8.73 -0.20 18.52
N VAL A 162 -7.85 0.35 17.69
CA VAL A 162 -8.04 1.66 17.03
C VAL A 162 -7.97 1.54 15.51
N GLY A 163 -8.41 0.39 14.98
CA GLY A 163 -8.34 0.05 13.56
C GLY A 163 -9.41 0.74 12.71
N ALA A 164 -10.45 1.28 13.34
CA ALA A 164 -11.54 1.98 12.68
C ALA A 164 -11.92 3.26 13.42
N LEU A 165 -12.47 4.21 12.66
CA LEU A 165 -13.09 5.42 13.18
C LEU A 165 -14.62 5.27 13.18
N ASP A 166 -15.27 5.81 14.20
CA ASP A 166 -16.74 5.80 14.32
C ASP A 166 -17.39 6.79 13.35
N TYR A 167 -16.67 7.86 13.03
CA TYR A 167 -17.15 8.93 12.16
C TYR A 167 -16.21 9.16 10.98
N PRO A 168 -16.75 9.59 9.82
CA PRO A 168 -15.97 10.08 8.70
C PRO A 168 -15.02 11.21 9.08
N ILE A 169 -13.84 11.23 8.45
CA ILE A 169 -12.88 12.34 8.58
C ILE A 169 -12.86 13.21 7.32
N SER A 170 -12.70 14.52 7.50
CA SER A 170 -12.56 15.49 6.41
C SER A 170 -11.11 15.92 6.19
N LEU A 171 -10.83 16.55 5.04
CA LEU A 171 -9.53 17.15 4.76
C LEU A 171 -9.13 18.16 5.85
N ALA A 172 -10.06 19.03 6.25
CA ALA A 172 -9.83 20.02 7.30
C ALA A 172 -9.44 19.37 8.63
N ASN A 173 -10.00 18.18 8.94
CA ASN A 173 -9.64 17.46 10.16
C ASN A 173 -8.19 16.98 10.14
N VAL A 174 -7.70 16.48 9.01
CA VAL A 174 -6.34 15.90 8.93
C VAL A 174 -5.24 16.95 8.74
N THR A 175 -5.60 18.15 8.25
CA THR A 175 -4.63 19.22 7.99
C THR A 175 -4.27 20.03 9.23
N ASP A 176 -5.14 20.05 10.26
CA ASP A 176 -4.82 20.63 11.56
C ASP A 176 -4.38 19.53 12.54
N PRO A 177 -3.09 19.46 12.91
CA PRO A 177 -2.59 18.39 13.77
C PRO A 177 -3.25 18.35 15.15
N VAL A 178 -3.64 19.50 15.71
CA VAL A 178 -4.26 19.55 17.05
C VAL A 178 -5.67 18.97 17.00
N THR A 179 -6.49 19.43 16.05
CA THR A 179 -7.81 18.85 15.80
C THR A 179 -7.71 17.35 15.51
N PHE A 180 -6.76 16.95 14.67
CA PHE A 180 -6.61 15.56 14.28
C PHE A 180 -6.24 14.66 15.46
N ALA A 181 -5.26 15.08 16.27
CA ALA A 181 -4.89 14.37 17.49
C ALA A 181 -6.11 14.22 18.42
N ASN A 182 -6.91 15.27 18.63
CA ASN A 182 -8.10 15.17 19.49
C ASN A 182 -9.14 14.17 18.96
N ILE A 183 -9.35 14.11 17.64
CA ILE A 183 -10.23 13.11 17.02
C ILE A 183 -9.72 11.69 17.28
N LEU A 184 -8.44 11.44 17.04
CA LEU A 184 -7.83 10.12 17.27
C LEU A 184 -7.85 9.74 18.77
N ALA A 185 -7.57 10.68 19.67
CA ALA A 185 -7.62 10.45 21.12
C ALA A 185 -9.03 10.09 21.60
N SER A 186 -10.05 10.77 21.08
CA SER A 186 -11.44 10.58 21.50
C SER A 186 -12.10 9.31 20.96
N GLN A 187 -11.55 8.71 19.90
CA GLN A 187 -12.06 7.45 19.33
C GLN A 187 -12.10 6.34 20.39
N PRO A 188 -13.27 5.76 20.73
CA PRO A 188 -13.33 4.63 21.65
C PRO A 188 -12.62 3.39 21.11
N HIS A 189 -12.10 2.56 22.01
CA HIS A 189 -11.55 1.26 21.65
C HIS A 189 -12.60 0.42 20.94
N ASN A 190 -12.30 -0.07 19.72
CA ASN A 190 -13.23 -0.80 18.85
C ASN A 190 -13.76 -2.11 19.50
N PHE A 191 -13.08 -2.60 20.54
CA PHE A 191 -13.42 -3.82 21.30
C PHE A 191 -13.48 -3.60 22.80
N ASP A 192 -13.88 -2.41 23.26
CA ASP A 192 -14.12 -2.14 24.69
C ASP A 192 -12.93 -2.41 25.62
N GLY A 193 -11.71 -2.11 25.18
CA GLY A 193 -10.46 -2.35 25.91
C GLY A 193 -9.93 -3.79 25.87
N VAL A 194 -10.61 -4.70 25.16
CA VAL A 194 -10.16 -6.10 25.01
C VAL A 194 -9.12 -6.20 23.87
N PRO A 195 -7.86 -6.58 24.15
CA PRO A 195 -6.84 -6.75 23.11
C PRO A 195 -7.29 -7.75 22.05
N THR A 196 -7.57 -7.26 20.85
CA THR A 196 -8.15 -8.04 19.76
C THR A 196 -7.40 -7.73 18.48
N HIS A 197 -6.85 -8.75 17.83
CA HIS A 197 -6.10 -8.58 16.59
C HIS A 197 -7.04 -8.20 15.45
N ALA A 198 -6.97 -6.94 15.00
CA ALA A 198 -7.73 -6.41 13.89
C ALA A 198 -6.88 -5.44 13.08
N TYR A 199 -6.70 -5.70 11.78
CA TYR A 199 -5.79 -4.92 10.96
C TYR A 199 -6.19 -3.44 10.88
N HIS A 200 -5.26 -2.57 11.29
CA HIS A 200 -5.43 -1.12 11.28
C HIS A 200 -4.98 -0.58 9.91
N ALA A 201 -5.83 -0.72 8.90
CA ALA A 201 -5.45 -0.49 7.50
C ALA A 201 -4.89 0.92 7.25
N ILE A 202 -5.55 1.94 7.78
CA ILE A 202 -5.20 3.35 7.58
C ILE A 202 -4.71 3.97 8.90
N THR A 203 -5.43 3.74 9.98
CA THR A 203 -5.29 4.50 11.23
C THR A 203 -3.98 4.25 11.98
N GLN A 204 -3.35 3.07 11.83
CA GLN A 204 -2.11 2.74 12.56
C GLN A 204 -1.06 3.82 12.40
N GLY A 205 -0.84 4.27 11.16
CA GLY A 205 0.16 5.26 10.80
C GLY A 205 -0.15 6.63 11.41
N TRP A 206 -1.43 6.99 11.56
CA TRP A 206 -1.81 8.25 12.20
C TRP A 206 -1.57 8.25 13.70
N TYR A 207 -1.91 7.15 14.39
CA TYR A 207 -1.56 7.00 15.81
C TYR A 207 -0.05 6.97 16.02
N GLN A 208 0.69 6.25 15.18
CA GLN A 208 2.17 6.26 15.19
C GLN A 208 2.70 7.68 14.97
N ASN A 209 2.16 8.43 14.01
CA ASN A 209 2.63 9.79 13.72
C ASN A 209 2.44 10.74 14.91
N GLU A 210 1.30 10.67 15.59
CA GLU A 210 1.04 11.50 16.77
C GLU A 210 2.00 11.15 17.91
N ILE A 211 2.23 9.86 18.17
CA ILE A 211 3.24 9.43 19.17
C ILE A 211 4.62 9.97 18.81
N VAL A 212 5.02 9.86 17.53
CA VAL A 212 6.32 10.39 17.04
C VAL A 212 6.41 11.89 17.28
N ARG A 213 5.38 12.67 16.97
CA ARG A 213 5.35 14.12 17.23
C ARG A 213 5.57 14.44 18.70
N ARG A 214 4.93 13.69 19.60
CA ARG A 214 5.07 13.87 21.06
C ARG A 214 6.49 13.61 21.55
N VAL A 215 7.13 12.54 21.09
CA VAL A 215 8.46 12.11 21.61
C VAL A 215 9.64 12.80 20.91
N THR A 216 9.41 13.46 19.77
CA THR A 216 10.47 14.11 18.96
C THR A 216 10.40 15.64 18.92
N GLY A 217 9.48 16.26 19.67
CA GLY A 217 9.30 17.71 19.65
C GLY A 217 8.65 18.24 18.38
N GLY A 218 7.73 17.47 17.78
CA GLY A 218 6.88 17.90 16.67
C GLY A 218 7.26 17.37 15.28
N LYS A 219 8.31 16.56 15.16
CA LYS A 219 8.64 15.90 13.88
C LYS A 219 7.61 14.82 13.56
N THR A 220 7.39 14.57 12.27
CA THR A 220 6.53 13.50 11.78
C THR A 220 7.33 12.30 11.27
N LEU A 221 6.65 11.20 10.94
CA LEU A 221 7.27 10.04 10.31
C LEU A 221 7.85 10.38 8.93
N ASP A 222 7.22 11.27 8.17
CA ASP A 222 7.81 11.81 6.93
C ASP A 222 9.14 12.52 7.20
N ASP A 223 9.22 13.34 8.26
CA ASP A 223 10.45 14.05 8.61
C ASP A 223 11.59 13.09 8.93
N LEU A 224 11.29 12.02 9.68
CA LEU A 224 12.27 10.97 10.00
C LEU A 224 12.65 10.16 8.75
N ALA A 225 11.67 9.79 7.92
CA ALA A 225 11.88 9.03 6.69
C ALA A 225 12.84 9.73 5.72
N ARG A 226 12.73 11.06 5.58
CA ARG A 226 13.59 11.85 4.68
C ARG A 226 15.06 11.78 5.08
N THR A 227 15.38 11.57 6.36
CA THR A 227 16.78 11.43 6.82
C THR A 227 17.45 10.15 6.32
N LEU A 228 16.68 9.14 5.92
CA LEU A 228 17.20 7.87 5.42
C LEU A 228 17.87 8.02 4.04
N LYS A 229 17.48 9.04 3.27
CA LYS A 229 18.06 9.29 1.95
C LYS A 229 19.53 9.64 2.06
N ASP A 230 19.87 10.60 2.90
CA ASP A 230 21.26 11.05 3.07
C ASP A 230 22.11 10.01 3.79
N LYS A 231 21.53 9.30 4.77
CA LYS A 231 22.25 8.34 5.61
C LYS A 231 22.47 6.98 4.93
N TYR A 232 21.50 6.52 4.15
CA TYR A 232 21.46 5.14 3.64
C TYR A 232 21.12 5.04 2.16
N GLY A 233 20.90 6.17 1.47
CA GLY A 233 20.45 6.16 0.07
C GLY A 233 19.06 5.56 -0.11
N SER A 234 18.22 5.57 0.94
CA SER A 234 16.84 5.09 0.92
C SER A 234 15.87 6.27 0.87
N GLU A 235 15.22 6.44 -0.27
CA GLU A 235 14.35 7.58 -0.56
C GLU A 235 12.88 7.25 -0.28
N TRP A 236 12.26 8.02 0.62
CA TRP A 236 10.86 7.90 0.99
C TRP A 236 10.20 9.26 1.16
N TYR A 237 8.96 9.37 0.67
CA TYR A 237 8.12 10.55 0.84
C TYR A 237 6.69 10.13 1.17
N LEU A 238 6.13 10.61 2.28
CA LEU A 238 4.76 10.32 2.68
C LEU A 238 3.80 11.45 2.31
N LYS A 239 4.32 12.65 2.00
CA LYS A 239 3.54 13.82 1.57
C LYS A 239 4.21 14.61 0.42
N PRO A 240 4.60 13.95 -0.69
CA PRO A 240 5.53 14.51 -1.68
C PRO A 240 5.13 15.88 -2.26
N ASP A 241 3.84 16.18 -2.45
CA ASP A 241 3.39 17.44 -3.07
C ASP A 241 3.58 18.68 -2.18
N VAL A 242 3.89 18.50 -0.89
CA VAL A 242 4.23 19.60 0.04
C VAL A 242 5.63 19.45 0.63
N THR A 243 6.39 18.45 0.19
CA THR A 243 7.79 18.26 0.60
C THR A 243 8.70 19.05 -0.35
N GLU A 244 9.47 19.98 0.20
CA GLU A 244 10.42 20.78 -0.58
C GLU A 244 11.45 19.91 -1.31
N GLY A 245 11.73 20.23 -2.58
CA GLY A 245 12.75 19.55 -3.39
C GLY A 245 12.32 18.21 -3.98
N VAL A 246 11.06 17.79 -3.82
CA VAL A 246 10.53 16.57 -4.45
C VAL A 246 9.99 16.88 -5.84
N ASP A 247 10.56 16.22 -6.84
CA ASP A 247 10.03 16.23 -8.21
C ASP A 247 8.88 15.22 -8.34
N THR A 248 7.64 15.73 -8.30
CA THR A 248 6.43 14.91 -8.40
C THR A 248 6.19 14.32 -9.79
N SER A 249 6.90 14.77 -10.82
CA SER A 249 6.84 14.17 -12.16
C SER A 249 7.43 12.75 -12.20
N ARG A 250 8.19 12.38 -11.16
CA ARG A 250 8.72 11.02 -10.96
C ARG A 250 7.67 10.02 -10.48
N ILE A 251 6.50 10.50 -10.03
CA ILE A 251 5.47 9.63 -9.45
C ILE A 251 4.74 8.88 -10.56
N ALA A 252 4.82 7.55 -10.53
CA ALA A 252 4.07 6.69 -11.44
C ALA A 252 2.55 6.75 -11.11
N PRO A 253 1.68 7.05 -12.09
CA PRO A 253 0.24 6.96 -11.89
C PRO A 253 -0.18 5.52 -11.60
N PHE A 254 -1.23 5.37 -10.79
CA PHE A 254 -1.89 4.08 -10.63
C PHE A 254 -2.74 3.79 -11.87
N TYR A 255 -2.69 2.53 -12.32
CA TYR A 255 -3.48 2.03 -13.44
C TYR A 255 -4.51 1.02 -12.92
N GLU A 256 -5.78 1.41 -12.95
CA GLU A 256 -6.86 0.49 -12.61
C GLU A 256 -6.97 -0.61 -13.66
N GLN A 257 -7.22 -1.84 -13.21
CA GLN A 257 -7.54 -2.93 -14.12
C GLN A 257 -8.87 -2.65 -14.82
N PRO A 258 -9.08 -3.14 -16.05
CA PRO A 258 -10.40 -3.06 -16.69
C PRO A 258 -11.48 -3.71 -15.82
N ILE A 259 -12.69 -3.15 -15.85
CA ILE A 259 -13.79 -3.54 -14.94
C ILE A 259 -14.11 -5.05 -15.00
N LEU A 260 -13.97 -5.69 -16.16
CA LEU A 260 -14.19 -7.12 -16.32
C LEU A 260 -13.18 -7.95 -15.51
N HIS A 261 -11.91 -7.55 -15.48
CA HIS A 261 -10.89 -8.20 -14.65
C HIS A 261 -11.13 -7.97 -13.15
N GLN A 262 -11.63 -6.79 -12.77
CA GLN A 262 -12.01 -6.51 -11.38
C GLN A 262 -13.19 -7.38 -10.91
N LEU A 263 -14.20 -7.61 -11.77
CA LEU A 263 -15.42 -8.34 -11.41
C LEU A 263 -15.25 -9.87 -11.46
N ALA A 264 -14.35 -10.40 -12.28
CA ALA A 264 -14.20 -11.84 -12.48
C ALA A 264 -13.90 -12.61 -11.17
N PRO A 265 -13.01 -12.16 -10.26
CA PRO A 265 -12.79 -12.83 -8.97
C PRO A 265 -14.05 -12.85 -8.09
N PHE A 266 -14.80 -11.75 -8.03
CA PHE A 266 -16.04 -11.70 -7.25
C PHE A 266 -17.09 -12.67 -7.79
N LEU A 267 -17.23 -12.75 -9.12
CA LEU A 267 -18.13 -13.69 -9.75
C LEU A 267 -17.71 -15.14 -9.44
N ARG A 268 -16.41 -15.45 -9.48
CA ARG A 268 -15.88 -16.78 -9.11
C ARG A 268 -16.20 -17.13 -7.66
N ILE A 269 -16.01 -16.21 -6.72
CA ILE A 269 -16.34 -16.43 -5.30
C ILE A 269 -17.85 -16.61 -5.11
N TYR A 270 -18.66 -15.76 -5.76
CA TYR A 270 -20.12 -15.80 -5.62
C TYR A 270 -20.72 -17.11 -6.15
N LEU A 271 -20.24 -17.56 -7.31
CA LEU A 271 -20.69 -18.78 -7.98
C LEU A 271 -20.15 -20.06 -7.33
N ASN A 272 -19.06 -20.00 -6.57
CA ASN A 272 -18.52 -21.16 -5.87
C ASN A 272 -19.35 -21.45 -4.60
N PRO A 273 -20.09 -22.57 -4.53
CA PRO A 273 -20.92 -22.89 -3.38
C PRO A 273 -20.09 -23.21 -2.12
N PHE A 274 -18.80 -23.49 -2.26
CA PHE A 274 -17.87 -23.81 -1.17
C PHE A 274 -17.01 -22.62 -0.73
N ALA A 275 -17.11 -21.47 -1.38
CA ALA A 275 -16.32 -20.30 -1.00
C ALA A 275 -16.89 -19.61 0.25
N ASP A 276 -16.01 -19.14 1.13
CA ASP A 276 -16.39 -18.30 2.27
C ASP A 276 -16.87 -16.93 1.76
N LYS A 277 -18.15 -16.62 2.01
CA LYS A 277 -18.81 -15.38 1.59
C LYS A 277 -18.73 -14.28 2.66
N THR A 278 -18.10 -14.54 3.80
CA THR A 278 -17.97 -13.59 4.92
C THR A 278 -17.31 -12.29 4.48
N PHE A 279 -16.25 -12.39 3.66
CA PHE A 279 -15.57 -11.21 3.11
C PHE A 279 -16.52 -10.33 2.28
N ILE A 280 -17.28 -10.94 1.36
CA ILE A 280 -18.27 -10.23 0.54
C ILE A 280 -19.34 -9.59 1.42
N ARG A 281 -19.86 -10.32 2.41
CA ARG A 281 -20.86 -9.80 3.34
C ARG A 281 -20.35 -8.56 4.09
N ASN A 282 -19.11 -8.61 4.59
CA ASN A 282 -18.50 -7.50 5.33
C ASN A 282 -18.26 -6.26 4.47
N ILE A 283 -17.99 -6.42 3.16
CA ILE A 283 -17.87 -5.30 2.22
C ILE A 283 -19.20 -4.54 2.08
N PHE A 284 -20.33 -5.25 2.10
CA PHE A 284 -21.67 -4.64 1.92
C PHE A 284 -22.32 -4.20 3.23
N ASP A 285 -21.82 -4.67 4.37
CA ASP A 285 -22.23 -4.21 5.69
C ASP A 285 -21.51 -2.90 6.04
N LYS A 286 -22.29 -1.81 6.13
CA LYS A 286 -21.79 -0.46 6.41
C LYS A 286 -21.25 -0.31 7.83
N ASP A 287 -21.74 -1.12 8.76
CA ASP A 287 -21.37 -1.06 10.17
C ASP A 287 -20.21 -2.02 10.48
N SER A 288 -19.79 -2.82 9.50
CA SER A 288 -18.68 -3.74 9.66
C SER A 288 -17.38 -3.00 10.00
N LEU A 289 -16.53 -3.66 10.80
CA LEU A 289 -15.21 -3.12 11.12
C LEU A 289 -14.38 -2.89 9.86
N PHE A 290 -14.52 -3.74 8.85
CA PHE A 290 -13.87 -3.58 7.55
C PHE A 290 -14.29 -2.25 6.91
N THR A 291 -15.60 -2.01 6.78
CA THR A 291 -16.12 -0.78 6.17
C THR A 291 -15.69 0.44 6.96
N ARG A 292 -15.82 0.44 8.28
CA ARG A 292 -15.37 1.58 9.11
C ARG A 292 -13.85 1.81 9.04
N SER A 293 -13.04 0.75 8.96
CA SER A 293 -11.58 0.85 8.88
C SER A 293 -11.06 1.44 7.56
N LEU A 294 -11.83 1.28 6.47
CA LEU A 294 -11.44 1.73 5.13
C LEU A 294 -12.21 2.96 4.68
N VAL A 295 -13.52 2.98 4.90
CA VAL A 295 -14.42 4.02 4.40
C VAL A 295 -14.43 5.23 5.33
N HIS A 296 -14.62 5.09 6.65
CA HIS A 296 -14.61 6.27 7.54
C HIS A 296 -13.23 6.95 7.61
N ALA A 297 -12.17 6.13 7.52
CA ALA A 297 -10.81 6.63 7.42
C ALA A 297 -10.44 7.16 6.01
N ASN A 298 -11.31 7.01 5.00
CA ASN A 298 -11.15 7.74 3.75
C ASN A 298 -11.51 9.21 3.94
N ILE A 299 -10.54 10.07 3.69
CA ILE A 299 -10.69 11.52 3.83
C ILE A 299 -11.75 12.02 2.85
N ASP A 300 -12.73 12.77 3.38
CA ASP A 300 -13.93 13.27 2.70
C ASP A 300 -14.85 12.17 2.13
N GLN A 301 -14.69 10.91 2.58
CA GLN A 301 -15.42 9.74 2.06
C GLN A 301 -15.29 9.54 0.54
N GLN A 302 -14.33 10.22 -0.08
CA GLN A 302 -13.95 9.97 -1.46
C GLN A 302 -13.14 8.67 -1.48
N ARG A 303 -13.22 7.91 -2.58
CA ARG A 303 -12.29 6.80 -2.84
C ARG A 303 -10.89 7.41 -3.08
N GLY A 304 -10.22 7.88 -2.03
CA GLY A 304 -9.39 9.08 -2.16
C GLY A 304 -8.03 9.05 -1.48
N VAL A 305 -7.86 8.44 -0.30
CA VAL A 305 -6.50 8.42 0.31
C VAL A 305 -5.54 7.49 -0.42
N MET A 306 -6.09 6.60 -1.25
CA MET A 306 -5.34 5.75 -2.17
C MET A 306 -5.26 6.33 -3.59
N ASN A 307 -5.89 7.48 -3.86
CA ASN A 307 -5.81 8.13 -5.16
C ASN A 307 -4.46 8.82 -5.31
N ASN A 308 -3.51 8.13 -5.94
CA ASN A 308 -2.18 8.66 -6.17
C ASN A 308 -2.11 9.69 -7.31
N ARG A 309 -3.22 10.04 -7.97
CA ARG A 309 -3.28 11.08 -9.01
C ARG A 309 -3.64 12.45 -8.45
N ASP A 310 -4.25 12.53 -7.27
CA ASP A 310 -4.71 13.79 -6.66
C ASP A 310 -3.60 14.45 -5.81
N PRO A 311 -3.07 15.62 -6.22
CA PRO A 311 -2.05 16.35 -5.46
C PRO A 311 -2.48 16.70 -4.03
N ILE A 312 -3.78 16.99 -3.82
CA ILE A 312 -4.31 17.34 -2.50
C ILE A 312 -4.20 16.13 -1.56
N ARG A 313 -4.41 14.91 -2.08
CA ARG A 313 -4.30 13.67 -1.29
C ARG A 313 -2.85 13.30 -1.05
N ARG A 314 -1.98 13.49 -2.04
CA ARG A 314 -0.53 13.28 -1.89
C ARG A 314 0.16 14.33 -1.02
N ALA A 315 -0.49 15.44 -0.70
CA ALA A 315 -0.03 16.40 0.30
C ALA A 315 -0.28 15.94 1.75
N ILE A 316 -1.05 14.88 1.97
CA ILE A 316 -1.45 14.41 3.30
C ILE A 316 -0.55 13.27 3.73
N GLU A 317 0.00 13.39 4.93
CA GLU A 317 0.83 12.35 5.51
C GLU A 317 -0.02 11.20 6.06
N GLY A 318 0.18 10.01 5.48
CA GLY A 318 -0.45 8.77 5.90
C GLY A 318 0.59 7.66 6.09
N PRO A 319 1.25 7.56 7.26
CA PRO A 319 2.37 6.63 7.46
C PRO A 319 2.03 5.13 7.38
N SER A 320 0.78 4.81 7.09
CA SER A 320 0.29 3.46 6.82
C SER A 320 0.00 3.16 5.35
N TYR A 321 -0.01 4.16 4.47
CA TYR A 321 -0.48 4.01 3.09
C TYR A 321 0.12 4.99 2.07
N SER A 322 0.65 6.15 2.46
CA SER A 322 1.01 7.23 1.53
C SER A 322 2.48 7.25 1.11
N GLY A 323 3.27 6.22 1.46
CA GLY A 323 4.69 6.16 1.12
C GLY A 323 4.90 6.08 -0.39
N HIS A 324 5.68 7.02 -0.91
CA HIS A 324 6.21 7.07 -2.27
C HIS A 324 7.71 6.77 -2.22
N THR A 325 8.12 5.73 -2.95
CA THR A 325 9.50 5.22 -2.91
C THR A 325 9.79 4.38 -4.16
N ASN A 326 10.95 3.74 -4.24
CA ASN A 326 11.31 2.78 -5.28
C ASN A 326 11.76 1.45 -4.67
N ALA A 327 11.83 0.40 -5.49
CA ALA A 327 12.16 -0.96 -5.04
C ALA A 327 13.52 -1.04 -4.31
N GLU A 328 14.52 -0.29 -4.80
CA GLU A 328 15.84 -0.24 -4.18
C GLU A 328 15.80 0.38 -2.78
N SER A 329 15.06 1.48 -2.61
CA SER A 329 14.90 2.17 -1.32
C SER A 329 14.13 1.30 -0.32
N VAL A 330 13.09 0.58 -0.75
CA VAL A 330 12.41 -0.40 0.11
C VAL A 330 13.41 -1.42 0.64
N ASN A 331 14.22 -2.01 -0.23
CA ASN A 331 15.18 -3.03 0.19
C ASN A 331 16.29 -2.46 1.09
N LYS A 332 16.87 -1.30 0.74
CA LYS A 332 17.83 -0.57 1.58
C LYS A 332 17.29 -0.27 2.97
N THR A 333 15.99 0.02 3.08
CA THR A 333 15.33 0.24 4.38
C THR A 333 15.28 -1.03 5.22
N LEU A 334 14.98 -2.17 4.59
CA LEU A 334 14.86 -3.46 5.27
C LEU A 334 16.19 -3.99 5.82
N ILE A 335 17.30 -3.66 5.17
CA ILE A 335 18.65 -4.07 5.58
C ILE A 335 19.33 -3.07 6.51
N LEU A 336 18.62 -2.01 6.94
CA LEU A 336 19.19 -1.06 7.88
C LEU A 336 19.58 -1.77 9.17
N PRO A 337 20.75 -1.45 9.75
CA PRO A 337 21.10 -1.94 11.06
C PRO A 337 20.11 -1.32 12.06
N VAL A 338 19.14 -2.11 12.49
CA VAL A 338 18.35 -1.86 13.69
C VAL A 338 18.94 -2.80 14.72
N THR A 339 19.61 -2.26 15.74
CA THR A 339 20.32 -3.10 16.75
C THR A 339 19.35 -3.90 17.63
N LEU A 340 18.04 -3.74 17.44
CA LEU A 340 17.00 -4.49 18.13
C LEU A 340 16.74 -5.82 17.44
N ILE A 341 17.51 -6.84 17.80
CA ILE A 341 17.10 -8.24 18.07
C ILE A 341 18.37 -8.92 18.59
N TYR A 342 18.56 -8.94 19.92
CA TYR A 342 19.32 -9.96 20.70
C TYR A 342 19.49 -9.60 22.19
N ALA A 343 18.79 -8.59 22.73
CA ALA A 343 18.82 -8.28 24.16
C ALA A 343 17.41 -8.22 24.74
N ARG A 344 16.78 -9.39 24.92
CA ARG A 344 15.72 -9.74 25.90
C ARG A 344 15.16 -11.12 25.53
N ARG A 345 15.92 -12.15 25.86
CA ARG A 345 15.39 -13.45 26.28
C ARG A 345 15.69 -13.61 27.75
#